data_AF-A0A9D8NV61-F1
#
_entry.id   AF-A0A9D8NV61-F1
#
_cell.length_a   1.000
_cell.length_b   1.000
_cell.length_c   1.000
_cell.angle_alpha   90.00
_cell.angle_beta   90.00
_cell.angle_gamma   90.00
#
_symmetry.space_group_name_H-M   'P 1'
#
loop_
_entity.id
_entity.type
_entity.pdbx_description
1 polymer ?
#
loop_
_entity_poly.entity_id
_entity_poly.type
_entity_poly.pdbx_seq_one_letter_code
_entity_poly.pdbx_strand_id
1 'polypeptide(L)'
;MAPDASSGEPIMRTQRSSCLPASLFGAATALIVLASSAAAGDFCFDVTPYEVAASPSCVVASDLDGDGDLDLVVANHEVGTDTISLLMNNGDGTFAPAVHVAVSGRPYWLGVDDLDGDLDPDVVVSGFFGHSVSVLLNDGFGNLGTPTDIFVGFFPTILTLAHLDADADLDIAVAISVDVTVAVLSNNGDGTFAEPIAYPVSLNPYGVTAADFDNDGAVDLAVANYDSNNPIISLLRNNGDGTFADDGVLATSGAPVGVASRDLNGDLLPDLVATNYGEFAELDSLEVFMNDGAGGFAAAAPYTVGTGPYWTELRDLNDDGAPDMVSANTGLAFDGTLSMLLNNGDGTFGAAQTYIAGPSPGCVTVGDLDGNSSPELVTVSYGDFFVFVLFSQYAAIVSDPGNQSLVAGDPAIFSVIAAGAGPISYQWRLDGVDLRDDGHFAGTETDTLTIDAVGAADAGAYTVVVTNDCGSVESAAGTLTVVPGCDDDADFNDDGVVDGDDLGTLLGAWGPCPPPIGSGKCCIGDFDSDGVIDGSDLGTLLGQWG
;
A
#
# COMPACT_ATOMS: atom_id res chain seq x y z
N MET A 1 -45.74 -35.05 69.01
CA MET A 1 -46.74 -34.09 68.52
C MET A 1 -46.31 -33.66 67.13
N ALA A 2 -47.02 -34.12 66.10
CA ALA A 2 -46.96 -33.60 64.72
C ALA A 2 -47.66 -32.20 64.66
N PRO A 3 -47.71 -31.45 63.53
CA PRO A 3 -47.40 -31.82 62.13
C PRO A 3 -46.60 -30.71 61.33
N ASP A 4 -45.91 -31.01 60.22
CA ASP A 4 -46.31 -30.83 58.77
C ASP A 4 -46.23 -29.35 58.30
N ALA A 5 -45.79 -28.92 57.11
CA ALA A 5 -45.66 -29.56 55.80
C ALA A 5 -44.66 -28.81 54.88
N SER A 6 -44.12 -29.57 53.92
CA SER A 6 -43.68 -29.26 52.54
C SER A 6 -43.85 -27.83 51.98
N SER A 7 -42.99 -27.31 51.11
CA SER A 7 -42.65 -27.88 49.79
C SER A 7 -41.64 -26.99 49.03
N GLY A 8 -40.84 -27.59 48.13
CA GLY A 8 -40.32 -26.86 46.96
C GLY A 8 -38.80 -26.89 46.70
N GLU A 9 -38.16 -28.04 46.81
CA GLU A 9 -36.98 -28.40 45.97
C GLU A 9 -37.42 -28.42 44.48
N PRO A 10 -36.53 -28.23 43.46
CA PRO A 10 -35.43 -29.18 43.30
C PRO A 10 -34.08 -28.71 42.70
N ILE A 11 -33.00 -29.39 43.16
CA ILE A 11 -32.02 -30.15 42.32
C ILE A 11 -31.02 -29.34 41.47
N MET A 12 -29.71 -29.63 41.38
CA MET A 12 -28.80 -30.62 41.97
C MET A 12 -27.37 -30.06 41.76
N ARG A 13 -26.52 -30.03 42.79
CA ARG A 13 -25.44 -31.00 43.06
C ARG A 13 -24.33 -31.05 41.99
N THR A 14 -23.21 -30.39 42.30
CA THR A 14 -21.96 -30.98 42.85
C THR A 14 -21.17 -31.83 41.87
N GLN A 15 -19.93 -31.42 41.61
CA GLN A 15 -18.81 -32.35 41.65
C GLN A 15 -17.60 -31.74 42.35
N ARG A 16 -16.98 -32.57 43.19
CA ARG A 16 -15.66 -32.40 43.79
C ARG A 16 -14.61 -33.05 42.89
N SER A 17 -13.40 -32.53 43.05
CA SER A 17 -12.10 -32.87 42.48
C SER A 17 -11.77 -34.35 42.27
N SER A 18 -11.04 -34.62 41.19
CA SER A 18 -9.98 -35.66 41.11
C SER A 18 -9.02 -35.35 39.96
N CYS A 19 -7.71 -35.41 40.24
CA CYS A 19 -6.60 -35.32 39.27
C CYS A 19 -6.67 -36.37 38.15
N LEU A 20 -6.17 -36.02 36.96
CA LEU A 20 -5.50 -36.86 35.92
C LEU A 20 -4.92 -35.92 34.82
N PRO A 21 -4.00 -36.38 33.94
CA PRO A 21 -2.61 -35.89 33.85
C PRO A 21 -2.33 -34.88 32.71
N ALA A 22 -1.12 -34.33 32.73
CA ALA A 22 -0.51 -33.57 31.63
C ALA A 22 -0.46 -34.39 30.33
N SER A 23 -1.25 -34.00 29.34
CA SER A 23 -1.06 -34.21 27.89
C SER A 23 -2.31 -33.73 27.16
N LEU A 24 -2.38 -32.42 26.90
CA LEU A 24 -3.27 -31.85 25.89
C LEU A 24 -2.74 -30.45 25.51
N PHE A 25 -1.52 -30.39 24.98
CA PHE A 25 -1.16 -29.30 24.06
C PHE A 25 -1.59 -29.80 22.68
N GLY A 26 -2.77 -29.36 22.24
CA GLY A 26 -3.34 -29.71 20.96
C GLY A 26 -4.37 -28.66 20.58
N ALA A 27 -4.00 -27.86 19.57
CA ALA A 27 -4.80 -26.84 18.89
C ALA A 27 -5.47 -25.80 19.80
N ALA A 28 -4.76 -24.69 20.05
CA ALA A 28 -5.45 -23.43 20.32
C ALA A 28 -6.15 -23.03 19.01
N THR A 29 -7.46 -23.26 18.91
CA THR A 29 -8.28 -22.57 17.92
C THR A 29 -8.21 -21.08 18.22
N ALA A 30 -7.58 -20.30 17.35
CA ALA A 30 -7.66 -18.86 17.35
C ALA A 30 -9.16 -18.47 17.31
N LEU A 31 -9.69 -18.03 18.44
CA LEU A 31 -11.04 -17.48 18.50
C LEU A 31 -10.93 -16.00 18.15
N ILE A 32 -10.89 -15.70 16.85
CA ILE A 32 -11.01 -14.33 16.34
C ILE A 32 -12.44 -13.88 16.60
N VAL A 33 -12.63 -12.90 17.49
CA VAL A 33 -13.91 -12.20 17.62
C VAL A 33 -13.90 -11.07 16.60
N LEU A 34 -14.36 -11.37 15.38
CA LEU A 34 -14.66 -10.37 14.37
C LEU A 34 -15.89 -9.58 14.83
N ALA A 35 -15.70 -8.32 15.21
CA ALA A 35 -16.79 -7.39 15.39
C ALA A 35 -16.35 -6.01 14.87
N SER A 36 -16.54 -5.76 13.57
CA SER A 36 -16.73 -4.39 13.12
C SER A 36 -18.14 -3.96 13.50
N SER A 37 -18.27 -2.87 14.26
CA SER A 37 -19.54 -2.15 14.30
C SER A 37 -19.53 -1.19 13.12
N ALA A 38 -19.76 -1.70 11.92
CA ALA A 38 -19.72 -0.94 10.67
C ALA A 38 -20.61 0.31 10.76
N ALA A 39 -19.96 1.48 10.88
CA ALA A 39 -20.50 2.72 10.36
C ALA A 39 -19.91 2.92 8.95
N ALA A 40 -20.65 3.62 8.07
CA ALA A 40 -20.12 3.98 6.76
C ALA A 40 -18.83 4.81 6.93
N GLY A 41 -17.72 4.35 6.35
CA GLY A 41 -16.40 4.97 6.48
C GLY A 41 -15.39 4.22 7.35
N ASP A 42 -15.71 3.03 7.89
CA ASP A 42 -14.72 2.13 8.52
C ASP A 42 -13.93 1.36 7.43
N PHE A 43 -12.61 1.22 7.60
CA PHE A 43 -11.78 0.32 6.79
C PHE A 43 -12.34 -1.11 6.72
N CYS A 44 -12.38 -1.66 5.51
CA CYS A 44 -13.05 -2.91 5.18
C CYS A 44 -12.00 -3.97 4.81
N PHE A 45 -11.71 -4.88 5.74
CA PHE A 45 -10.70 -5.93 5.55
C PHE A 45 -11.25 -7.32 5.86
N ASP A 46 -10.85 -8.31 5.05
CA ASP A 46 -10.93 -9.72 5.41
C ASP A 46 -9.57 -10.22 5.92
N VAL A 47 -9.55 -11.05 6.96
CA VAL A 47 -8.29 -11.42 7.64
C VAL A 47 -7.98 -12.89 7.44
N THR A 48 -6.81 -13.15 6.85
CA THR A 48 -6.30 -14.50 6.66
C THR A 48 -5.02 -14.71 7.47
N PRO A 49 -4.99 -15.69 8.40
CA PRO A 49 -3.77 -16.05 9.12
C PRO A 49 -2.92 -17.07 8.34
N TYR A 50 -1.60 -16.87 8.37
CA TYR A 50 -0.60 -17.82 7.85
C TYR A 50 0.35 -18.25 8.97
N GLU A 51 0.61 -19.56 9.06
CA GLU A 51 1.48 -20.13 10.10
C GLU A 51 2.95 -19.79 9.83
N VAL A 52 3.62 -19.32 10.88
CA VAL A 52 5.06 -19.02 10.93
C VAL A 52 5.69 -19.64 12.18
N ALA A 53 6.99 -19.45 12.37
CA ALA A 53 7.63 -19.83 13.62
C ALA A 53 7.18 -18.94 14.79
N ALA A 54 7.48 -19.38 16.01
CA ALA A 54 6.94 -18.80 17.23
C ALA A 54 7.39 -17.35 17.46
N SER A 55 6.53 -16.57 18.09
CA SER A 55 6.78 -15.20 18.52
C SER A 55 7.24 -14.26 17.38
N PRO A 56 6.47 -14.13 16.29
CA PRO A 56 6.83 -13.21 15.22
C PRO A 56 6.83 -11.77 15.74
N SER A 57 7.85 -11.00 15.37
CA SER A 57 8.17 -9.68 15.92
C SER A 57 8.04 -8.55 14.90
N CYS A 58 8.44 -8.81 13.65
CA CYS A 58 8.19 -7.93 12.52
C CYS A 58 8.06 -8.73 11.22
N VAL A 59 7.53 -8.07 10.20
CA VAL A 59 7.30 -8.58 8.85
C VAL A 59 7.65 -7.49 7.84
N VAL A 60 8.25 -7.87 6.73
CA VAL A 60 8.53 -7.01 5.57
C VAL A 60 8.01 -7.72 4.32
N ALA A 61 7.44 -6.94 3.39
CA ALA A 61 6.99 -7.43 2.09
C ALA A 61 7.98 -7.02 0.98
N SER A 62 8.40 -7.97 0.15
CA SER A 62 9.32 -7.77 -0.99
C SER A 62 9.21 -8.94 -1.95
N ASP A 63 9.38 -8.73 -3.24
CA ASP A 63 9.46 -9.80 -4.26
C ASP A 63 10.82 -10.51 -4.16
N LEU A 64 10.87 -11.70 -3.56
CA LEU A 64 12.12 -12.43 -3.28
C LEU A 64 12.53 -13.37 -4.42
N ASP A 65 11.63 -13.73 -5.32
CA ASP A 65 11.91 -14.69 -6.41
C ASP A 65 11.76 -14.10 -7.82
N GLY A 66 11.55 -12.79 -7.91
CA GLY A 66 11.56 -12.00 -9.13
C GLY A 66 10.35 -12.26 -10.03
N ASP A 67 9.25 -12.78 -9.47
CA ASP A 67 8.03 -13.07 -10.21
C ASP A 67 7.06 -11.87 -10.30
N GLY A 68 7.34 -10.81 -9.55
CA GLY A 68 6.59 -9.56 -9.49
C GLY A 68 5.55 -9.50 -8.38
N ASP A 69 5.37 -10.58 -7.62
CA ASP A 69 4.44 -10.65 -6.49
C ASP A 69 5.20 -10.44 -5.18
N LEU A 70 4.63 -9.64 -4.26
CA LEU A 70 5.30 -9.38 -2.98
C LEU A 70 5.23 -10.62 -2.07
N ASP A 71 6.39 -11.12 -1.65
CA ASP A 71 6.57 -12.17 -0.65
C ASP A 71 6.71 -11.60 0.77
N LEU A 72 6.69 -12.46 1.79
CA LEU A 72 6.86 -12.04 3.18
C LEU A 72 8.09 -12.64 3.85
N VAL A 73 8.88 -11.78 4.50
CA VAL A 73 9.93 -12.14 5.44
C VAL A 73 9.47 -11.80 6.85
N VAL A 74 9.53 -12.78 7.78
CA VAL A 74 9.04 -12.62 9.15
C VAL A 74 10.13 -12.97 10.17
N ALA A 75 10.44 -12.05 11.09
CA ALA A 75 11.40 -12.27 12.17
C ALA A 75 10.73 -12.96 13.37
N ASN A 76 11.24 -14.12 13.79
CA ASN A 76 10.65 -14.91 14.88
C ASN A 76 11.50 -14.82 16.16
N HIS A 77 11.04 -14.02 17.12
CA HIS A 77 11.76 -13.64 18.35
C HIS A 77 11.67 -14.69 19.48
N GLU A 78 11.46 -15.97 19.13
CA GLU A 78 11.37 -17.07 20.09
C GLU A 78 12.74 -17.54 20.59
N VAL A 79 12.83 -17.81 21.89
CA VAL A 79 14.06 -18.28 22.52
C VAL A 79 14.47 -19.66 21.97
N GLY A 80 15.64 -19.73 21.33
CA GLY A 80 16.30 -20.99 20.97
C GLY A 80 15.84 -21.62 19.65
N THR A 81 14.96 -20.96 18.90
CA THR A 81 14.72 -21.29 17.49
C THR A 81 15.53 -20.38 16.56
N ASP A 82 15.58 -19.08 16.87
CA ASP A 82 16.41 -18.07 16.19
C ASP A 82 16.26 -18.12 14.66
N THR A 83 15.00 -18.08 14.17
CA THR A 83 14.71 -18.18 12.72
C THR A 83 14.02 -16.94 12.18
N ILE A 84 14.16 -16.71 10.88
CA ILE A 84 13.18 -15.97 10.07
C ILE A 84 12.28 -16.97 9.32
N SER A 85 11.07 -16.55 8.95
CA SER A 85 10.14 -17.32 8.11
C SER A 85 9.97 -16.60 6.77
N LEU A 86 10.05 -17.33 5.66
CA LEU A 86 9.79 -16.85 4.31
C LEU A 86 8.46 -17.44 3.85
N LEU A 87 7.56 -16.60 3.35
CA LEU A 87 6.30 -17.01 2.76
C LEU A 87 6.27 -16.49 1.33
N MET A 88 6.36 -17.40 0.37
CA MET A 88 6.29 -17.04 -1.05
C MET A 88 4.84 -16.91 -1.49
N ASN A 89 4.52 -15.81 -2.15
CA ASN A 89 3.19 -15.50 -2.66
C ASN A 89 2.90 -16.34 -3.92
N ASN A 90 1.64 -16.65 -4.17
CA ASN A 90 1.19 -17.35 -5.39
C ASN A 90 0.57 -16.38 -6.42
N GLY A 91 0.69 -15.07 -6.19
CA GLY A 91 0.17 -13.98 -7.04
C GLY A 91 -1.32 -13.66 -6.84
N ASP A 92 -1.94 -14.18 -5.79
CA ASP A 92 -3.33 -13.90 -5.41
C ASP A 92 -3.47 -13.60 -3.91
N GLY A 93 -2.37 -13.22 -3.26
CA GLY A 93 -2.29 -13.02 -1.82
C GLY A 93 -2.30 -14.30 -0.99
N THR A 94 -2.36 -15.48 -1.62
CA THR A 94 -2.18 -16.74 -0.91
C THR A 94 -0.71 -17.14 -0.87
N PHE A 95 -0.26 -17.67 0.26
CA PHE A 95 1.14 -18.02 0.46
C PHE A 95 1.39 -19.53 0.51
N ALA A 96 2.53 -19.93 -0.04
CA ALA A 96 3.10 -21.26 0.18
C ALA A 96 3.43 -21.49 1.67
N PRO A 97 3.56 -22.76 2.13
CA PRO A 97 3.97 -23.03 3.50
C PRO A 97 5.31 -22.38 3.85
N ALA A 98 5.39 -21.76 5.03
CA ALA A 98 6.56 -21.01 5.44
C ALA A 98 7.85 -21.86 5.44
N VAL A 99 8.92 -21.29 4.90
CA VAL A 99 10.28 -21.83 4.96
C VAL A 99 11.04 -21.10 6.06
N HIS A 100 11.67 -21.84 6.98
CA HIS A 100 12.40 -21.23 8.10
C HIS A 100 13.91 -21.24 7.85
N VAL A 101 14.53 -20.06 7.98
CA VAL A 101 15.98 -19.88 7.85
C VAL A 101 16.55 -19.48 9.20
N ALA A 102 17.60 -20.17 9.65
CA ALA A 102 18.25 -19.87 10.92
C ALA A 102 19.10 -18.62 10.80
N VAL A 103 19.07 -17.77 11.82
CA VAL A 103 19.84 -16.52 11.95
C VAL A 103 20.43 -16.41 13.35
N SER A 104 21.23 -15.38 13.62
CA SER A 104 21.85 -15.21 14.93
C SER A 104 20.91 -14.55 15.95
N GLY A 105 20.54 -15.33 16.96
CA GLY A 105 20.09 -14.87 18.28
C GLY A 105 18.89 -13.93 18.31
N ARG A 106 17.69 -14.51 18.42
CA ARG A 106 16.38 -13.84 18.59
C ARG A 106 16.20 -12.66 17.63
N PRO A 107 15.89 -12.95 16.36
CA PRO A 107 15.68 -11.91 15.36
C PRO A 107 14.54 -10.98 15.77
N TYR A 108 14.73 -9.69 15.52
CA TYR A 108 13.89 -8.63 16.07
C TYR A 108 13.32 -7.70 14.99
N TRP A 109 14.19 -7.20 14.13
CA TRP A 109 13.85 -6.31 13.03
C TRP A 109 14.43 -6.84 11.72
N LEU A 110 13.86 -6.39 10.60
CA LEU A 110 14.21 -6.80 9.25
C LEU A 110 14.48 -5.57 8.38
N GLY A 111 15.41 -5.71 7.44
CA GLY A 111 15.55 -4.87 6.25
C GLY A 111 15.63 -5.80 5.04
N VAL A 112 15.02 -5.39 3.92
CA VAL A 112 15.04 -6.17 2.69
C VAL A 112 15.30 -5.21 1.53
N ASP A 113 16.42 -5.40 0.82
CA ASP A 113 16.83 -4.62 -0.35
C ASP A 113 18.05 -5.27 -1.03
N ASP A 114 18.45 -4.83 -2.21
CA ASP A 114 19.65 -5.29 -2.93
C ASP A 114 20.94 -4.78 -2.23
N LEU A 115 21.75 -5.69 -1.66
CA LEU A 115 22.97 -5.34 -0.93
C LEU A 115 24.25 -5.77 -1.65
N ASP A 116 24.18 -6.57 -2.71
CA ASP A 116 25.35 -7.01 -3.47
C ASP A 116 25.36 -6.57 -4.94
N GLY A 117 24.36 -5.78 -5.34
CA GLY A 117 24.23 -5.13 -6.63
C GLY A 117 23.79 -6.07 -7.75
N ASP A 118 23.17 -7.20 -7.42
CA ASP A 118 22.67 -8.17 -8.39
C ASP A 118 21.18 -8.00 -8.77
N LEU A 119 20.51 -7.04 -8.13
CA LEU A 119 19.09 -6.67 -8.27
C LEU A 119 18.11 -7.67 -7.65
N ASP A 120 18.57 -8.67 -6.92
CA ASP A 120 17.74 -9.56 -6.14
C ASP A 120 17.72 -9.06 -4.67
N PRO A 121 16.54 -8.88 -4.04
CA PRO A 121 16.52 -8.32 -2.70
C PRO A 121 17.05 -9.31 -1.66
N ASP A 122 18.02 -8.84 -0.88
CA ASP A 122 18.68 -9.53 0.21
C ASP A 122 18.00 -9.25 1.55
N VAL A 123 18.31 -10.06 2.57
CA VAL A 123 17.70 -9.92 3.91
C VAL A 123 18.73 -9.56 4.96
N VAL A 124 18.45 -8.48 5.71
CA VAL A 124 19.19 -8.06 6.90
C VAL A 124 18.33 -8.25 8.13
N VAL A 125 18.91 -8.81 9.19
CA VAL A 125 18.19 -9.13 10.43
C VAL A 125 18.94 -8.63 11.64
N SER A 126 18.29 -7.87 12.53
CA SER A 126 18.88 -7.55 13.83
C SER A 126 18.64 -8.68 14.84
N GLY A 127 19.72 -9.23 15.39
CA GLY A 127 19.71 -10.28 16.40
C GLY A 127 19.82 -9.70 17.81
N PHE A 128 18.69 -9.43 18.47
CA PHE A 128 18.66 -8.70 19.75
C PHE A 128 19.52 -9.36 20.84
N PHE A 129 19.48 -10.69 20.96
CA PHE A 129 20.34 -11.45 21.88
C PHE A 129 21.59 -12.03 21.21
N GLY A 130 21.65 -12.03 19.87
CA GLY A 130 22.87 -12.34 19.10
C GLY A 130 23.92 -11.22 19.18
N HIS A 131 23.50 -10.00 19.50
CA HIS A 131 24.35 -8.79 19.50
C HIS A 131 24.97 -8.52 18.12
N SER A 132 24.26 -8.95 17.08
CA SER A 132 24.71 -8.93 15.70
C SER A 132 23.62 -8.45 14.76
N VAL A 133 24.05 -8.01 13.59
CA VAL A 133 23.23 -7.97 12.38
C VAL A 133 23.62 -9.17 11.52
N SER A 134 22.64 -9.95 11.07
CA SER A 134 22.83 -11.07 10.14
C SER A 134 22.45 -10.60 8.73
N VAL A 135 23.35 -10.77 7.76
CA VAL A 135 23.10 -10.50 6.33
C VAL A 135 22.96 -11.82 5.59
N LEU A 136 21.89 -11.98 4.81
CA LEU A 136 21.61 -13.17 4.02
C LEU A 136 21.38 -12.76 2.56
N LEU A 137 22.29 -13.17 1.69
CA LEU A 137 22.17 -12.89 0.25
C LEU A 137 21.16 -13.82 -0.40
N ASN A 138 20.29 -13.27 -1.23
CA ASN A 138 19.31 -14.00 -2.01
C ASN A 138 19.92 -14.50 -3.32
N ASP A 139 19.31 -15.50 -3.96
CA ASP A 139 19.77 -16.05 -5.25
C ASP A 139 18.85 -15.73 -6.42
N GLY A 140 17.93 -14.78 -6.22
CA GLY A 140 16.90 -14.38 -7.16
C GLY A 140 15.75 -15.38 -7.31
N PHE A 141 15.72 -16.45 -6.51
CA PHE A 141 14.65 -17.44 -6.49
C PHE A 141 14.13 -17.68 -5.07
N GLY A 142 14.28 -16.68 -4.20
CA GLY A 142 13.88 -16.72 -2.80
C GLY A 142 14.70 -17.67 -1.92
N ASN A 143 15.87 -18.16 -2.37
CA ASN A 143 16.74 -18.99 -1.55
C ASN A 143 17.83 -18.16 -0.90
N LEU A 144 17.67 -17.94 0.41
CA LEU A 144 18.68 -17.21 1.18
C LEU A 144 19.93 -18.05 1.45
N GLY A 145 21.09 -17.44 1.23
CA GLY A 145 22.41 -17.97 1.48
C GLY A 145 22.70 -18.19 2.97
N THR A 146 23.95 -18.55 3.27
CA THR A 146 24.37 -18.70 4.68
C THR A 146 24.49 -17.32 5.34
N PRO A 147 23.88 -17.11 6.52
CA PRO A 147 23.97 -15.81 7.20
C PRO A 147 25.41 -15.42 7.53
N THR A 148 25.73 -14.15 7.28
CA THR A 148 26.96 -13.51 7.73
C THR A 148 26.63 -12.62 8.93
N ASP A 149 27.13 -13.00 10.11
CA ASP A 149 26.87 -12.27 11.35
C ASP A 149 27.96 -11.24 11.65
N ILE A 150 27.55 -9.99 11.85
CA ILE A 150 28.42 -8.87 12.17
C ILE A 150 28.07 -8.36 13.56
N PHE A 151 29.04 -8.34 14.48
CA PHE A 151 28.82 -7.80 15.83
C PHE A 151 28.72 -6.28 15.78
N VAL A 152 27.59 -5.73 16.23
CA VAL A 152 27.29 -4.28 16.16
C VAL A 152 27.22 -3.60 17.53
N GLY A 153 27.23 -4.40 18.60
CA GLY A 153 27.05 -3.92 19.98
C GLY A 153 25.93 -4.66 20.69
N PHE A 154 25.69 -4.30 21.95
CA PHE A 154 24.77 -5.02 22.81
C PHE A 154 23.31 -4.59 22.62
N PHE A 155 22.46 -5.56 22.29
CA PHE A 155 21.01 -5.40 22.09
C PHE A 155 20.66 -4.46 20.93
N PRO A 156 21.03 -4.84 19.69
CA PRO A 156 20.56 -4.14 18.49
C PRO A 156 19.04 -4.28 18.36
N THR A 157 18.36 -3.19 18.04
CA THR A 157 16.89 -3.12 17.92
C THR A 157 16.49 -2.91 16.47
N ILE A 158 15.93 -1.77 16.11
CA ILE A 158 15.46 -1.46 14.77
C ILE A 158 16.65 -0.98 13.93
N LEU A 159 16.64 -1.37 12.65
CA LEU A 159 17.62 -0.95 11.65
C LEU A 159 16.91 -0.29 10.45
N THR A 160 17.68 0.44 9.66
CA THR A 160 17.27 1.03 8.39
C THR A 160 18.37 0.85 7.35
N LEU A 161 17.98 0.75 6.08
CA LEU A 161 18.87 0.67 4.92
C LEU A 161 18.82 2.01 4.18
N ALA A 162 19.97 2.59 3.85
CA ALA A 162 20.06 3.85 3.11
C ALA A 162 21.47 4.08 2.53
N HIS A 163 21.59 4.95 1.53
CA HIS A 163 22.90 5.41 1.03
C HIS A 163 23.50 6.44 2.00
N LEU A 164 24.37 6.01 2.92
CA LEU A 164 24.88 6.85 4.00
C LEU A 164 26.25 7.47 3.68
N ASP A 165 27.01 6.96 2.71
CA ASP A 165 28.32 7.53 2.36
C ASP A 165 28.45 8.05 0.92
N ALA A 166 27.31 8.24 0.26
CA ALA A 166 27.17 8.77 -1.10
C ALA A 166 27.86 7.92 -2.19
N ASP A 167 28.06 6.63 -1.91
CA ASP A 167 28.28 5.63 -2.94
C ASP A 167 26.95 5.13 -3.55
N ALA A 168 27.00 4.04 -4.31
CA ALA A 168 25.83 3.48 -4.99
C ALA A 168 25.17 2.35 -4.19
N ASP A 169 25.75 1.97 -3.05
CA ASP A 169 25.43 0.76 -2.32
C ASP A 169 24.64 1.14 -1.06
N LEU A 170 23.70 0.28 -0.63
CA LEU A 170 22.92 0.56 0.57
C LEU A 170 23.68 0.16 1.82
N ASP A 171 23.78 1.09 2.77
CA ASP A 171 24.41 0.90 4.07
C ASP A 171 23.37 0.56 5.15
N ILE A 172 23.85 0.05 6.29
CA ILE A 172 22.99 -0.27 7.43
C ILE A 172 23.24 0.72 8.56
N ALA A 173 22.17 1.32 9.09
CA ALA A 173 22.19 1.98 10.40
C ALA A 173 21.30 1.20 11.38
N VAL A 174 21.80 0.90 12.59
CA VAL A 174 21.08 0.13 13.61
C VAL A 174 21.21 0.76 14.99
N ALA A 175 20.09 0.87 15.71
CA ALA A 175 20.06 1.36 17.08
C ALA A 175 20.56 0.29 18.06
N ILE A 176 21.48 0.67 18.97
CA ILE A 176 22.10 -0.21 19.96
C ILE A 176 21.74 0.26 21.38
N SER A 177 20.71 -0.37 21.94
CA SER A 177 20.04 0.14 23.14
C SER A 177 20.93 0.24 24.39
N VAL A 178 21.79 -0.75 24.64
CA VAL A 178 22.65 -0.78 25.84
C VAL A 178 23.89 0.09 25.69
N ASP A 179 24.45 0.15 24.48
CA ASP A 179 25.67 0.91 24.23
C ASP A 179 25.39 2.40 24.05
N VAL A 180 24.12 2.78 23.89
CA VAL A 180 23.65 4.17 23.74
C VAL A 180 24.22 4.80 22.47
N THR A 181 24.16 4.03 21.37
CA THR A 181 24.71 4.41 20.08
C THR A 181 23.78 3.99 18.95
N VAL A 182 23.97 4.61 17.79
CA VAL A 182 23.63 4.00 16.50
C VAL A 182 24.92 3.48 15.86
N ALA A 183 24.92 2.23 15.41
CA ALA A 183 26.03 1.68 14.63
C ALA A 183 25.72 1.81 13.14
N VAL A 184 26.70 2.29 12.37
CA VAL A 184 26.65 2.41 10.91
C VAL A 184 27.63 1.40 10.31
N LEU A 185 27.16 0.65 9.32
CA LEU A 185 27.94 -0.34 8.58
C LEU A 185 27.93 0.06 7.11
N SER A 186 29.06 0.51 6.59
CA SER A 186 29.21 0.79 5.16
C SER A 186 29.28 -0.50 4.36
N ASN A 187 28.51 -0.58 3.28
CA ASN A 187 28.51 -1.70 2.35
C ASN A 187 29.69 -1.58 1.38
N ASN A 188 30.30 -2.70 0.99
CA ASN A 188 31.37 -2.72 -0.02
C ASN A 188 30.83 -2.99 -1.44
N GLY A 189 29.52 -3.12 -1.61
CA GLY A 189 28.83 -3.38 -2.88
C GLY A 189 28.88 -4.84 -3.34
N ASP A 190 29.21 -5.77 -2.44
CA ASP A 190 29.24 -7.21 -2.70
C ASP A 190 28.58 -8.03 -1.58
N GLY A 191 27.68 -7.38 -0.82
CA GLY A 191 27.01 -7.97 0.34
C GLY A 191 27.90 -8.09 1.58
N THR A 192 29.16 -7.61 1.52
CA THR A 192 30.06 -7.52 2.68
C THR A 192 30.13 -6.10 3.21
N PHE A 193 30.32 -5.97 4.52
CA PHE A 193 30.32 -4.67 5.20
C PHE A 193 31.66 -4.38 5.88
N ALA A 194 31.98 -3.09 5.98
CA ALA A 194 33.07 -2.60 6.78
C ALA A 194 32.84 -2.82 8.29
N GLU A 195 33.88 -2.60 9.10
CA GLU A 195 33.75 -2.65 10.56
C GLU A 195 32.76 -1.58 11.04
N PRO A 196 31.78 -1.91 11.90
CA PRO A 196 30.77 -0.95 12.34
C PRO A 196 31.37 0.24 13.07
N ILE A 197 30.85 1.44 12.78
CA ILE A 197 31.20 2.68 13.48
C ILE A 197 30.02 3.09 14.36
N ALA A 198 30.26 3.25 15.66
CA ALA A 198 29.23 3.61 16.63
C ALA A 198 29.23 5.12 16.93
N TYR A 199 28.07 5.75 16.75
CA TYR A 199 27.84 7.17 17.02
C TYR A 199 27.00 7.33 18.29
N PRO A 200 27.46 8.09 19.30
CA PRO A 200 26.71 8.31 20.53
C PRO A 200 25.39 9.04 20.29
N VAL A 201 24.34 8.58 20.97
CA VAL A 201 23.00 9.21 20.97
C VAL A 201 22.48 9.34 22.40
N SER A 202 21.22 9.73 22.56
CA SER A 202 20.58 9.77 23.88
C SER A 202 20.21 8.36 24.39
N LEU A 203 19.81 8.26 25.67
CA LEU A 203 19.55 6.98 26.34
C LEU A 203 18.47 6.15 25.62
N ASN A 204 18.60 4.82 25.72
CA ASN A 204 17.66 3.83 25.17
C ASN A 204 17.29 4.06 23.68
N PRO A 205 18.28 4.20 22.77
CA PRO A 205 17.95 4.25 21.35
C PRO A 205 17.27 2.95 20.93
N TYR A 206 16.23 3.07 20.13
CA TYR A 206 15.36 1.94 19.80
C TYR A 206 14.99 1.86 18.32
N GLY A 207 14.48 2.97 17.77
CA GLY A 207 14.16 3.17 16.35
C GLY A 207 15.21 4.03 15.66
N VAL A 208 15.49 3.78 14.38
CA VAL A 208 16.30 4.67 13.53
C VAL A 208 15.67 4.77 12.15
N THR A 209 15.67 5.96 11.58
CA THR A 209 15.27 6.22 10.19
C THR A 209 16.29 7.16 9.54
N ALA A 210 16.30 7.19 8.21
CA ALA A 210 17.30 7.87 7.41
C ALA A 210 16.64 8.68 6.27
N ALA A 211 16.97 9.96 6.17
CA ALA A 211 16.59 10.81 5.04
C ALA A 211 17.46 12.09 5.03
N ASP A 212 17.50 12.82 3.93
CA ASP A 212 18.15 14.14 3.85
C ASP A 212 17.27 15.20 4.53
N PHE A 213 17.55 15.50 5.81
CA PHE A 213 16.69 16.37 6.62
C PHE A 213 17.04 17.86 6.47
N ASP A 214 18.25 18.19 6.02
CA ASP A 214 18.68 19.59 5.80
C ASP A 214 18.90 19.98 4.33
N ASN A 215 18.48 19.10 3.41
CA ASN A 215 18.48 19.27 1.96
C ASN A 215 19.87 19.63 1.40
N ASP A 216 20.91 19.03 1.99
CA ASP A 216 22.30 19.21 1.57
C ASP A 216 22.79 18.10 0.62
N GLY A 217 21.96 17.08 0.41
CA GLY A 217 22.20 15.93 -0.45
C GLY A 217 22.80 14.72 0.26
N ALA A 218 23.14 14.82 1.56
CA ALA A 218 23.58 13.70 2.38
C ALA A 218 22.42 13.14 3.21
N VAL A 219 22.34 11.83 3.34
CA VAL A 219 21.28 11.18 4.13
C VAL A 219 21.64 11.24 5.61
N ASP A 220 20.84 11.95 6.39
CA ASP A 220 20.96 12.09 7.85
C ASP A 220 20.24 10.95 8.59
N LEU A 221 20.40 10.89 9.92
CA LEU A 221 19.72 9.91 10.78
C LEU A 221 18.88 10.57 11.87
N ALA A 222 17.69 10.04 12.09
CA ALA A 222 16.84 10.36 13.24
C ALA A 222 16.61 9.09 14.09
N VAL A 223 16.78 9.21 15.40
CA VAL A 223 16.83 8.06 16.31
C VAL A 223 15.83 8.23 17.45
N ALA A 224 14.86 7.33 17.54
CA ALA A 224 13.89 7.29 18.63
C ALA A 224 14.57 6.81 19.92
N ASN A 225 14.46 7.60 20.99
CA ASN A 225 15.00 7.28 22.31
C ASN A 225 13.87 6.93 23.29
N TYR A 226 13.69 5.63 23.55
CA TYR A 226 12.62 5.09 24.37
C TYR A 226 12.91 5.29 25.87
N ASP A 227 12.75 6.53 26.34
CA ASP A 227 12.87 6.94 27.75
C ASP A 227 11.69 7.84 28.17
N SER A 228 10.81 7.31 29.02
CA SER A 228 9.65 8.07 29.53
C SER A 228 10.02 9.27 30.40
N ASN A 229 11.25 9.33 30.93
CA ASN A 229 11.71 10.48 31.72
C ASN A 229 12.24 11.62 30.86
N ASN A 230 12.65 11.32 29.63
CA ASN A 230 13.19 12.28 28.68
C ASN A 230 12.82 11.85 27.25
N PRO A 231 11.54 12.00 26.86
CA PRO A 231 11.04 11.57 25.57
C PRO A 231 11.59 12.47 24.45
N ILE A 232 12.54 11.94 23.68
CA ILE A 232 13.22 12.69 22.62
C ILE A 232 13.57 11.80 21.41
N ILE A 233 13.86 12.46 20.29
CA ILE A 233 14.52 11.89 19.12
C ILE A 233 15.91 12.52 19.03
N SER A 234 16.98 11.74 18.87
CA SER A 234 18.32 12.25 18.57
C SER A 234 18.49 12.44 17.06
N LEU A 235 19.04 13.57 16.63
CA LEU A 235 19.35 13.85 15.22
C LEU A 235 20.85 13.77 15.00
N LEU A 236 21.27 13.07 13.95
CA LEU A 236 22.65 12.99 13.53
C LEU A 236 22.75 13.45 12.08
N ARG A 237 23.54 14.51 11.87
CA ARG A 237 23.80 15.03 10.54
C ARG A 237 24.94 14.29 9.87
N ASN A 238 24.75 13.91 8.63
CA ASN A 238 25.78 13.28 7.81
C ASN A 238 26.72 14.34 7.22
N ASN A 239 28.02 14.08 7.23
CA ASN A 239 29.01 14.96 6.60
C ASN A 239 29.18 14.69 5.09
N GLY A 240 28.37 13.77 4.53
CA GLY A 240 28.39 13.36 3.12
C GLY A 240 29.44 12.30 2.78
N ASP A 241 30.02 11.64 3.79
CA ASP A 241 31.06 10.62 3.65
C ASP A 241 30.85 9.41 4.60
N GLY A 242 29.62 9.21 5.09
CA GLY A 242 29.30 8.14 6.05
C GLY A 242 29.68 8.48 7.48
N THR A 243 30.21 9.68 7.73
CA THR A 243 30.50 10.16 9.09
C THR A 243 29.42 11.09 9.62
N PHE A 244 29.04 10.89 10.88
CA PHE A 244 27.92 11.61 11.50
C PHE A 244 28.37 12.53 12.64
N ALA A 245 27.70 13.67 12.74
CA ALA A 245 27.82 14.64 13.83
C ALA A 245 26.51 14.77 14.60
N ASP A 246 26.59 15.09 15.89
CA ASP A 246 25.42 15.45 16.71
C ASP A 246 24.76 16.71 16.16
N ASP A 247 23.46 16.62 15.81
CA ASP A 247 22.64 17.72 15.31
C ASP A 247 21.50 18.10 16.27
N GLY A 248 21.60 17.63 17.52
CA GLY A 248 20.67 17.96 18.59
C GLY A 248 19.53 16.95 18.72
N VAL A 249 18.43 17.41 19.29
CA VAL A 249 17.31 16.55 19.70
C VAL A 249 15.96 17.22 19.46
N LEU A 250 14.94 16.41 19.17
CA LEU A 250 13.55 16.82 19.13
C LEU A 250 12.84 16.30 20.39
N ALA A 251 12.10 17.16 21.08
CA ALA A 251 11.27 16.72 22.19
C ALA A 251 9.95 16.15 21.69
N THR A 252 9.55 14.99 22.20
CA THR A 252 8.26 14.35 21.91
C THR A 252 7.35 14.43 23.13
N SER A 253 6.06 14.23 22.89
CA SER A 253 4.99 14.24 23.89
C SER A 253 4.90 12.93 24.70
N GLY A 254 5.42 11.81 24.16
CA GLY A 254 5.55 10.51 24.82
C GLY A 254 6.85 9.79 24.43
N ALA A 255 7.18 8.64 25.01
CA ALA A 255 8.46 7.99 24.77
C ALA A 255 8.50 7.33 23.38
N PRO A 256 9.31 7.84 22.44
CA PRO A 256 9.31 7.34 21.08
C PRO A 256 10.01 5.98 21.04
N VAL A 257 9.29 4.97 20.57
CA VAL A 257 9.82 3.62 20.34
C VAL A 257 10.17 3.42 18.86
N GLY A 258 9.42 4.06 17.96
CA GLY A 258 9.67 4.09 16.52
C GLY A 258 9.80 5.52 16.01
N VAL A 259 10.50 5.66 14.89
CA VAL A 259 10.54 6.89 14.09
C VAL A 259 10.55 6.50 12.62
N ALA A 260 9.69 7.13 11.83
CA ALA A 260 9.61 6.94 10.39
C ALA A 260 9.70 8.30 9.68
N SER A 261 10.17 8.30 8.43
CA SER A 261 10.28 9.52 7.63
C SER A 261 9.65 9.37 6.25
N ARG A 262 8.92 10.40 5.81
CA ARG A 262 8.41 10.54 4.44
C ARG A 262 7.94 11.98 4.21
N ASP A 263 7.86 12.43 2.97
CA ASP A 263 7.14 13.67 2.63
C ASP A 263 5.64 13.48 2.90
N LEU A 264 5.09 14.17 3.90
CA LEU A 264 3.69 14.06 4.29
C LEU A 264 2.83 15.21 3.75
N ASN A 265 3.44 16.28 3.24
CA ASN A 265 2.72 17.51 2.88
C ASN A 265 2.88 17.90 1.39
N GLY A 266 3.66 17.15 0.62
CA GLY A 266 3.89 17.32 -0.81
C GLY A 266 4.92 18.40 -1.17
N ASP A 267 5.78 18.81 -0.23
CA ASP A 267 6.84 19.80 -0.47
C ASP A 267 8.20 19.19 -0.87
N LEU A 268 8.26 17.86 -0.99
CA LEU A 268 9.44 17.06 -1.32
C LEU A 268 10.53 17.07 -0.23
N LEU A 269 10.21 17.49 0.99
CA LEU A 269 11.09 17.39 2.14
C LEU A 269 10.63 16.22 3.03
N PRO A 270 11.54 15.38 3.54
CA PRO A 270 11.15 14.30 4.43
C PRO A 270 10.73 14.85 5.79
N ASP A 271 9.48 14.60 6.17
CA ASP A 271 8.95 14.84 7.51
C ASP A 271 9.21 13.63 8.41
N LEU A 272 9.05 13.80 9.72
CA LEU A 272 9.22 12.73 10.71
C LEU A 272 7.90 12.41 11.42
N VAL A 273 7.69 11.13 11.71
CA VAL A 273 6.63 10.63 12.57
C VAL A 273 7.24 9.84 13.72
N ALA A 274 6.97 10.27 14.95
CA ALA A 274 7.35 9.56 16.16
C ALA A 274 6.21 8.66 16.63
N THR A 275 6.51 7.38 16.84
CA THR A 275 5.58 6.43 17.46
C THR A 275 5.82 6.42 18.97
N ASN A 276 4.96 7.12 19.72
CA ASN A 276 5.14 7.34 21.15
C ASN A 276 4.41 6.28 21.98
N TYR A 277 5.18 5.43 22.66
CA TYR A 277 4.66 4.46 23.63
C TYR A 277 4.63 5.08 25.03
N GLY A 278 3.44 5.19 25.61
CA GLY A 278 3.22 5.76 26.93
C GLY A 278 3.39 4.75 28.07
N GLU A 279 3.90 5.19 29.23
CA GLU A 279 3.77 4.42 30.49
C GLU A 279 2.28 4.28 30.90
N PHE A 280 1.44 5.20 30.40
CA PHE A 280 -0.01 5.15 30.48
C PHE A 280 -0.61 5.39 29.08
N ALA A 281 -1.73 4.73 28.79
CA ALA A 281 -2.39 4.78 27.48
C ALA A 281 -2.81 6.20 27.02
N GLU A 282 -2.82 7.17 27.94
CA GLU A 282 -3.14 8.58 27.65
C GLU A 282 -1.99 9.32 26.95
N LEU A 283 -0.80 8.71 26.89
CA LEU A 283 0.39 9.24 26.21
C LEU A 283 0.70 8.49 24.90
N ASP A 284 -0.09 7.46 24.59
CA ASP A 284 0.02 6.71 23.34
C ASP A 284 -0.41 7.59 22.16
N SER A 285 0.53 7.86 21.27
CA SER A 285 0.29 8.79 20.17
C SER A 285 1.24 8.59 18.99
N LEU A 286 0.84 9.12 17.85
CA LEU A 286 1.75 9.45 16.75
C LEU A 286 1.96 10.96 16.74
N GLU A 287 3.21 11.40 16.65
CA GLU A 287 3.55 12.82 16.63
C GLU A 287 4.33 13.17 15.37
N VAL A 288 3.77 14.10 14.59
CA VAL A 288 4.33 14.52 13.31
C VAL A 288 5.22 15.74 13.50
N PHE A 289 6.37 15.75 12.86
CA PHE A 289 7.36 16.82 12.84
C PHE A 289 7.58 17.24 11.39
N MET A 290 7.06 18.41 11.02
CA MET A 290 7.21 18.95 9.66
C MET A 290 8.59 19.54 9.49
N ASN A 291 9.28 19.14 8.43
CA ASN A 291 10.63 19.60 8.10
C ASN A 291 10.59 20.96 7.37
N ASP A 292 11.51 21.87 7.70
CA ASP A 292 11.68 23.14 6.98
C ASP A 292 12.75 23.09 5.89
N GLY A 293 13.43 21.96 5.72
CA GLY A 293 14.47 21.72 4.73
C GLY A 293 15.80 22.40 5.06
N ALA A 294 15.97 22.88 6.29
CA ALA A 294 17.22 23.40 6.82
C ALA A 294 17.65 22.66 8.10
N GLY A 295 17.12 21.45 8.31
CA GLY A 295 17.29 20.63 9.51
C GLY A 295 16.40 21.06 10.68
N GLY A 296 15.46 22.00 10.46
CA GLY A 296 14.51 22.45 11.47
C GLY A 296 13.20 21.67 11.38
N PHE A 297 12.65 21.30 12.55
CA PHE A 297 11.39 20.57 12.65
C PHE A 297 10.34 21.31 13.48
N ALA A 298 9.10 21.36 12.98
CA ALA A 298 7.96 21.89 13.70
C ALA A 298 7.01 20.76 14.10
N ALA A 299 6.85 20.55 15.41
CA ALA A 299 5.92 19.54 15.94
C ALA A 299 4.45 19.95 15.76
N ALA A 300 3.64 19.02 15.26
CA ALA A 300 2.19 19.09 15.24
C ALA A 300 1.59 18.62 16.58
N ALA A 301 0.27 18.77 16.73
CA ALA A 301 -0.42 18.14 17.87
C ALA A 301 -0.39 16.61 17.70
N PRO A 302 -0.15 15.83 18.77
CA PRO A 302 -0.11 14.39 18.68
C PRO A 302 -1.48 13.80 18.33
N TYR A 303 -1.48 12.78 17.48
CA TYR A 303 -2.64 12.00 17.09
C TYR A 303 -2.82 10.82 18.03
N THR A 304 -4.02 10.69 18.61
CA THR A 304 -4.36 9.55 19.46
C THR A 304 -4.56 8.29 18.62
N VAL A 305 -3.95 7.19 19.05
CA VAL A 305 -4.06 5.86 18.43
C VAL A 305 -4.45 4.81 19.47
N GLY A 306 -4.48 3.53 19.06
CA GLY A 306 -4.69 2.42 19.97
C GLY A 306 -3.57 2.30 21.03
N THR A 307 -3.80 1.47 22.04
CA THR A 307 -2.89 1.35 23.18
C THR A 307 -1.59 0.64 22.82
N GLY A 308 -0.46 1.16 23.30
CA GLY A 308 0.87 0.63 23.08
C GLY A 308 1.30 0.65 21.62
N PRO A 309 1.28 1.81 20.93
CA PRO A 309 1.80 1.91 19.57
C PRO A 309 3.29 1.57 19.57
N TYR A 310 3.70 0.73 18.63
CA TYR A 310 5.04 0.18 18.60
C TYR A 310 5.79 0.51 17.30
N TRP A 311 5.12 0.39 16.15
CA TRP A 311 5.67 0.80 14.86
C TRP A 311 4.62 1.52 14.03
N THR A 312 5.06 2.41 13.14
CA THR A 312 4.20 3.12 12.20
C THR A 312 4.77 3.05 10.80
N GLU A 313 3.96 2.59 9.86
CA GLU A 313 4.28 2.56 8.43
C GLU A 313 3.64 3.77 7.74
N LEU A 314 4.36 4.37 6.80
CA LEU A 314 3.94 5.56 6.04
C LEU A 314 3.69 5.21 4.58
N ARG A 315 2.44 4.91 4.21
CA ARG A 315 2.05 4.44 2.87
C ARG A 315 0.71 5.02 2.49
N ASP A 316 0.51 5.26 1.20
CA ASP A 316 -0.78 5.67 0.67
C ASP A 316 -1.72 4.45 0.76
N LEU A 317 -2.81 4.55 1.53
CA LEU A 317 -3.74 3.46 1.79
C LEU A 317 -5.02 3.57 0.97
N ASN A 318 -5.25 4.72 0.34
CA ASN A 318 -6.49 5.03 -0.37
C ASN A 318 -6.24 5.51 -1.82
N ASP A 319 -5.00 5.43 -2.29
CA ASP A 319 -4.51 5.81 -3.61
C ASP A 319 -4.80 7.28 -3.97
N ASP A 320 -4.79 8.18 -2.98
CA ASP A 320 -4.99 9.62 -3.19
C ASP A 320 -3.70 10.40 -3.46
N GLY A 321 -2.55 9.73 -3.40
CA GLY A 321 -1.22 10.26 -3.62
C GLY A 321 -0.55 10.87 -2.38
N ALA A 322 -1.25 10.96 -1.24
CA ALA A 322 -0.70 11.40 0.03
C ALA A 322 -0.36 10.19 0.93
N PRO A 323 0.85 10.11 1.50
CA PRO A 323 1.15 9.03 2.42
C PRO A 323 0.31 9.12 3.71
N ASP A 324 -0.40 8.04 4.01
CA ASP A 324 -1.15 7.84 5.24
C ASP A 324 -0.29 7.17 6.32
N MET A 325 -0.85 7.01 7.52
CA MET A 325 -0.19 6.31 8.63
C MET A 325 -0.94 5.04 9.04
N VAL A 326 -0.21 3.95 9.24
CA VAL A 326 -0.71 2.74 9.91
C VAL A 326 0.16 2.43 11.11
N SER A 327 -0.42 2.51 12.32
CA SER A 327 0.26 2.17 13.57
C SER A 327 -0.14 0.78 14.06
N ALA A 328 0.85 -0.06 14.31
CA ALA A 328 0.69 -1.32 15.04
C ALA A 328 0.68 -1.04 16.55
N ASN A 329 -0.45 -1.33 17.21
CA ASN A 329 -0.65 -1.07 18.63
C ASN A 329 -0.73 -2.39 19.41
N THR A 330 0.31 -2.70 20.18
CA THR A 330 0.48 -3.99 20.85
C THR A 330 -0.58 -4.29 21.91
N GLY A 331 -1.33 -3.27 22.35
CA GLY A 331 -2.29 -3.39 23.44
C GLY A 331 -1.61 -3.73 24.77
N LEU A 332 -2.44 -4.06 25.77
CA LEU A 332 -1.97 -4.57 27.07
C LEU A 332 -2.15 -6.09 27.20
N ALA A 333 -2.80 -6.73 26.22
CA ALA A 333 -3.02 -8.18 26.14
C ALA A 333 -3.47 -8.60 24.71
N PHE A 334 -4.50 -9.46 24.61
CA PHE A 334 -5.05 -9.99 23.35
C PHE A 334 -5.91 -8.99 22.56
N ASP A 335 -5.85 -7.70 22.90
CA ASP A 335 -6.68 -6.61 22.35
C ASP A 335 -5.88 -5.66 21.46
N GLY A 336 -4.83 -6.18 20.83
CA GLY A 336 -4.01 -5.43 19.89
C GLY A 336 -4.81 -4.89 18.71
N THR A 337 -4.42 -3.71 18.24
CA THR A 337 -5.14 -3.00 17.18
C THR A 337 -4.18 -2.43 16.15
N LEU A 338 -4.69 -2.15 14.95
CA LEU A 338 -4.06 -1.24 14.00
C LEU A 338 -4.82 0.09 14.06
N SER A 339 -4.10 1.21 14.06
CA SER A 339 -4.71 2.54 13.89
C SER A 339 -4.29 3.11 12.55
N MET A 340 -5.26 3.40 11.70
CA MET A 340 -5.07 3.99 10.38
C MET A 340 -5.50 5.45 10.40
N LEU A 341 -4.66 6.34 9.89
CA LEU A 341 -4.92 7.77 9.82
C LEU A 341 -4.69 8.23 8.40
N LEU A 342 -5.77 8.67 7.74
CA LEU A 342 -5.72 9.19 6.38
C LEU A 342 -5.19 10.63 6.38
N ASN A 343 -4.24 10.91 5.49
CA ASN A 343 -3.66 12.21 5.27
C ASN A 343 -4.63 13.07 4.45
N ASN A 344 -4.70 14.36 4.76
CA ASN A 344 -5.51 15.32 3.99
C ASN A 344 -4.72 15.95 2.82
N GLY A 345 -3.48 15.49 2.58
CA GLY A 345 -2.58 15.99 1.53
C GLY A 345 -1.80 17.24 1.91
N ASP A 346 -1.88 17.68 3.16
CA ASP A 346 -1.15 18.85 3.71
C ASP A 346 -0.34 18.49 4.97
N GLY A 347 -0.14 17.19 5.21
CA GLY A 347 0.52 16.65 6.39
C GLY A 347 -0.34 16.66 7.64
N THR A 348 -1.62 17.05 7.54
CA THR A 348 -2.60 16.85 8.62
C THR A 348 -3.40 15.58 8.38
N PHE A 349 -3.73 14.87 9.46
CA PHE A 349 -4.45 13.61 9.38
C PHE A 349 -5.86 13.67 9.98
N GLY A 350 -6.74 12.83 9.45
CA GLY A 350 -8.04 12.54 10.02
C GLY A 350 -7.96 11.85 11.38
N ALA A 351 -9.12 11.60 11.99
CA ALA A 351 -9.17 10.81 13.21
C ALA A 351 -8.76 9.36 12.94
N ALA A 352 -8.02 8.75 13.87
CA ALA A 352 -7.62 7.36 13.76
C ALA A 352 -8.83 6.42 13.67
N GLN A 353 -8.81 5.57 12.65
CA GLN A 353 -9.70 4.43 12.53
C GLN A 353 -8.99 3.20 13.09
N THR A 354 -9.62 2.53 14.05
CA THR A 354 -8.98 1.43 14.77
C THR A 354 -9.56 0.09 14.34
N TYR A 355 -8.70 -0.80 13.88
CA TYR A 355 -9.02 -2.17 13.51
C TYR A 355 -8.49 -3.15 14.56
N ILE A 356 -9.28 -4.16 14.92
CA ILE A 356 -8.82 -5.21 15.85
C ILE A 356 -8.05 -6.26 15.05
N ALA A 357 -6.72 -6.19 15.10
CA ALA A 357 -5.84 -7.12 14.38
C ALA A 357 -5.60 -8.44 15.11
N GLY A 358 -5.90 -8.53 16.41
CA GLY A 358 -5.63 -9.70 17.24
C GLY A 358 -4.57 -9.43 18.31
N PRO A 359 -3.91 -10.45 18.88
CA PRO A 359 -2.99 -10.25 19.99
C PRO A 359 -1.76 -9.46 19.55
N SER A 360 -1.44 -8.38 20.27
CA SER A 360 -0.16 -7.68 20.23
C SER A 360 0.55 -7.56 18.88
N PRO A 361 -0.01 -6.75 17.93
CA PRO A 361 0.64 -6.49 16.67
C PRO A 361 2.00 -5.81 16.91
N GLY A 362 3.07 -6.49 16.51
CA GLY A 362 4.45 -6.04 16.75
C GLY A 362 4.98 -5.12 15.65
N CYS A 363 4.61 -5.35 14.40
CA CYS A 363 4.97 -4.49 13.28
C CYS A 363 3.96 -4.73 12.16
N VAL A 364 3.85 -3.75 11.26
CA VAL A 364 2.93 -3.75 10.12
C VAL A 364 3.70 -3.36 8.86
N THR A 365 3.40 -4.03 7.76
CA THR A 365 3.84 -3.63 6.41
C THR A 365 2.63 -3.48 5.51
N VAL A 366 2.77 -2.70 4.45
CA VAL A 366 1.69 -2.40 3.49
C VAL A 366 2.20 -2.67 2.08
N GLY A 367 1.39 -3.34 1.26
CA GLY A 367 1.71 -3.61 -0.14
C GLY A 367 0.56 -4.33 -0.85
N ASP A 368 0.54 -4.24 -2.18
CA ASP A 368 -0.41 -4.99 -3.03
C ASP A 368 0.05 -6.46 -3.10
N LEU A 369 -0.66 -7.33 -2.37
CA LEU A 369 -0.31 -8.74 -2.24
C LEU A 369 -1.11 -9.63 -3.19
N ASP A 370 -2.26 -9.18 -3.67
CA ASP A 370 -3.14 -9.96 -4.54
C ASP A 370 -3.21 -9.43 -5.99
N GLY A 371 -2.42 -8.40 -6.30
CA GLY A 371 -2.28 -7.81 -7.63
C GLY A 371 -3.49 -6.97 -8.05
N ASN A 372 -4.34 -6.56 -7.10
CA ASN A 372 -5.56 -5.80 -7.38
C ASN A 372 -5.34 -4.27 -7.39
N SER A 373 -4.09 -3.81 -7.20
CA SER A 373 -3.67 -2.40 -7.09
C SER A 373 -4.17 -1.65 -5.85
N SER A 374 -4.89 -2.30 -4.94
CA SER A 374 -5.19 -1.77 -3.62
C SER A 374 -4.18 -2.34 -2.61
N PRO A 375 -3.67 -1.54 -1.67
CA PRO A 375 -2.73 -2.04 -0.69
C PRO A 375 -3.39 -2.91 0.38
N GLU A 376 -2.78 -4.06 0.67
CA GLU A 376 -3.08 -4.88 1.83
C GLU A 376 -2.21 -4.53 3.03
N LEU A 377 -2.74 -4.80 4.23
CA LEU A 377 -1.97 -4.70 5.48
C LEU A 377 -1.53 -6.07 5.93
N VAL A 378 -0.28 -6.19 6.35
CA VAL A 378 0.25 -7.41 6.95
C VAL A 378 0.77 -7.09 8.33
N THR A 379 0.31 -7.84 9.34
CA THR A 379 0.75 -7.65 10.73
C THR A 379 1.07 -8.97 11.38
N VAL A 380 2.04 -8.95 12.29
CA VAL A 380 2.44 -10.12 13.09
C VAL A 380 1.89 -10.05 14.50
N SER A 381 1.53 -11.18 15.10
CA SER A 381 1.09 -11.23 16.49
C SER A 381 2.21 -11.73 17.41
N TYR A 382 2.73 -10.85 18.25
CA TYR A 382 3.80 -11.21 19.18
C TYR A 382 3.32 -12.25 20.20
N GLY A 383 4.06 -13.34 20.33
CA GLY A 383 3.78 -14.45 21.24
C GLY A 383 2.91 -15.57 20.68
N ASP A 384 2.46 -15.45 19.41
CA ASP A 384 1.71 -16.47 18.69
C ASP A 384 2.58 -17.13 17.58
N PHE A 385 1.96 -17.74 16.57
CA PHE A 385 2.60 -18.46 15.46
C PHE A 385 2.06 -17.98 14.10
N PHE A 386 1.54 -16.75 14.04
CA PHE A 386 0.81 -16.27 12.86
C PHE A 386 1.27 -14.89 12.41
N VAL A 387 1.36 -14.75 11.10
CA VAL A 387 1.21 -13.48 10.39
C VAL A 387 -0.22 -13.38 9.88
N PHE A 388 -0.81 -12.20 9.94
CA PHE A 388 -2.17 -11.90 9.50
C PHE A 388 -2.11 -10.97 8.30
N VAL A 389 -2.72 -11.38 7.20
CA VAL A 389 -2.91 -10.56 6.00
C VAL A 389 -4.35 -10.06 5.99
N LEU A 390 -4.50 -8.74 5.92
CA LEU A 390 -5.77 -8.03 5.90
C LEU A 390 -6.03 -7.57 4.47
N PHE A 391 -6.86 -8.34 3.76
CA PHE A 391 -7.22 -8.12 2.36
C PHE A 391 -8.19 -6.97 2.22
N SER A 392 -7.82 -5.95 1.43
CA SER A 392 -8.70 -4.84 1.14
C SER A 392 -10.00 -5.35 0.51
N GLN A 393 -11.13 -4.91 1.03
CA GLN A 393 -12.45 -5.25 0.50
C GLN A 393 -13.08 -4.12 -0.30
N TYR A 394 -12.35 -3.00 -0.48
CA TYR A 394 -12.81 -1.86 -1.25
C TYR A 394 -13.09 -2.22 -2.71
N ALA A 395 -14.00 -1.49 -3.34
CA ALA A 395 -14.18 -1.60 -4.78
C ALA A 395 -12.90 -1.10 -5.48
N ALA A 396 -12.35 -1.92 -6.37
CA ALA A 396 -11.13 -1.63 -7.11
C ALA A 396 -11.33 -1.78 -8.62
N ILE A 397 -10.58 -1.02 -9.42
CA ILE A 397 -10.57 -1.12 -10.88
C ILE A 397 -9.41 -2.01 -11.31
N VAL A 398 -9.72 -3.18 -11.85
CA VAL A 398 -8.73 -4.14 -12.37
C VAL A 398 -8.39 -3.84 -13.84
N SER A 399 -9.37 -3.33 -14.59
CA SER A 399 -9.14 -2.89 -15.97
C SER A 399 -10.04 -1.73 -16.31
N ASP A 400 -9.42 -0.62 -16.70
CA ASP A 400 -10.10 0.58 -17.17
C ASP A 400 -10.79 0.40 -18.54
N PRO A 401 -11.79 1.25 -18.84
CA PRO A 401 -12.33 1.38 -20.18
C PRO A 401 -11.27 1.86 -21.20
N GLY A 402 -11.17 1.15 -22.32
CA GLY A 402 -10.25 1.51 -23.41
C GLY A 402 -10.74 2.65 -24.29
N ASN A 403 -9.80 3.47 -24.79
CA ASN A 403 -10.07 4.52 -25.79
C ASN A 403 -10.60 3.94 -27.11
N GLN A 404 -11.55 4.62 -27.74
CA GLN A 404 -12.16 4.21 -29.01
C GLN A 404 -12.23 5.39 -30.00
N SER A 405 -12.05 5.09 -31.28
CA SER A 405 -12.29 6.02 -32.38
C SER A 405 -13.23 5.36 -33.38
N LEU A 406 -14.47 5.80 -33.44
CA LEU A 406 -15.56 5.17 -34.19
C LEU A 406 -16.19 6.16 -35.16
N VAL A 407 -16.81 5.65 -36.22
CA VAL A 407 -17.55 6.47 -37.19
C VAL A 407 -18.96 6.70 -36.67
N ALA A 408 -19.54 7.87 -36.94
CA ALA A 408 -20.93 8.14 -36.54
C ALA A 408 -21.88 7.07 -37.11
N GLY A 409 -22.77 6.56 -36.26
CA GLY A 409 -23.66 5.44 -36.55
C GLY A 409 -23.14 4.06 -36.15
N ASP A 410 -21.84 3.89 -35.88
CA ASP A 410 -21.31 2.64 -35.34
C ASP A 410 -21.70 2.48 -33.86
N PRO A 411 -21.87 1.25 -33.36
CA PRO A 411 -22.04 1.01 -31.94
C PRO A 411 -20.71 1.12 -31.18
N ALA A 412 -20.73 1.68 -29.97
CA ALA A 412 -19.59 1.66 -29.05
C ALA A 412 -19.86 0.73 -27.87
N ILE A 413 -18.82 0.07 -27.38
CA ILE A 413 -18.89 -0.76 -26.17
C ILE A 413 -17.71 -0.41 -25.27
N PHE A 414 -18.00 0.11 -24.08
CA PHE A 414 -17.00 0.26 -23.02
C PHE A 414 -17.23 -0.83 -21.98
N SER A 415 -16.15 -1.42 -21.48
CA SER A 415 -16.18 -2.42 -20.43
C SER A 415 -15.16 -2.08 -19.36
N VAL A 416 -15.48 -2.41 -18.11
CA VAL A 416 -14.58 -2.32 -16.96
C VAL A 416 -14.48 -3.70 -16.31
N ILE A 417 -13.33 -4.03 -15.73
CA ILE A 417 -13.22 -5.14 -14.78
C ILE A 417 -13.03 -4.53 -13.40
N ALA A 418 -13.88 -4.92 -12.45
CA ALA A 418 -13.81 -4.45 -11.07
C ALA A 418 -13.70 -5.62 -10.08
N ALA A 419 -13.04 -5.37 -8.96
CA ALA A 419 -12.90 -6.26 -7.82
C ALA A 419 -13.45 -5.62 -6.53
N GLY A 420 -13.44 -6.37 -5.43
CA GLY A 420 -13.93 -5.94 -4.12
C GLY A 420 -15.06 -6.81 -3.56
N ALA A 421 -15.41 -6.57 -2.29
CA ALA A 421 -16.51 -7.30 -1.65
C ALA A 421 -17.85 -7.06 -2.37
N GLY A 422 -18.58 -8.14 -2.62
CA GLY A 422 -19.91 -8.07 -3.21
C GLY A 422 -20.99 -7.66 -2.20
N PRO A 423 -22.07 -7.00 -2.65
CA PRO A 423 -22.40 -6.68 -4.03
C PRO A 423 -21.69 -5.43 -4.57
N ILE A 424 -21.22 -5.49 -5.82
CA ILE A 424 -20.65 -4.36 -6.57
C ILE A 424 -21.74 -3.73 -7.46
N SER A 425 -21.75 -2.41 -7.51
CA SER A 425 -22.62 -1.59 -8.37
C SER A 425 -21.79 -0.65 -9.24
N TYR A 426 -22.34 -0.25 -10.38
CA TYR A 426 -21.67 0.57 -11.39
C TYR A 426 -22.52 1.80 -11.71
N GLN A 427 -21.88 2.89 -12.09
CA GLN A 427 -22.52 4.07 -12.65
C GLN A 427 -21.60 4.70 -13.69
N TRP A 428 -21.94 4.53 -14.98
CA TRP A 428 -21.21 5.15 -16.08
C TRP A 428 -21.48 6.66 -16.15
N ARG A 429 -20.47 7.40 -16.58
CA ARG A 429 -20.47 8.85 -16.74
C ARG A 429 -19.89 9.24 -18.10
N LEU A 430 -20.40 10.34 -18.65
CA LEU A 430 -19.81 11.05 -19.78
C LEU A 430 -19.41 12.45 -19.31
N ASP A 431 -18.12 12.78 -19.41
CA ASP A 431 -17.55 14.05 -18.96
C ASP A 431 -17.97 14.44 -17.52
N GLY A 432 -18.03 13.43 -16.64
CA GLY A 432 -18.40 13.57 -15.23
C GLY A 432 -19.91 13.58 -14.94
N VAL A 433 -20.77 13.38 -15.95
CA VAL A 433 -22.24 13.37 -15.78
C VAL A 433 -22.79 11.94 -15.84
N ASP A 434 -23.55 11.54 -14.82
CA ASP A 434 -24.19 10.21 -14.75
C ASP A 434 -25.08 9.93 -15.97
N LEU A 435 -24.80 8.82 -16.66
CA LEU A 435 -25.60 8.30 -17.74
C LEU A 435 -26.79 7.48 -17.22
N ARG A 436 -27.83 7.37 -18.05
CA ARG A 436 -28.99 6.52 -17.77
C ARG A 436 -29.40 5.78 -19.04
N ASP A 437 -29.84 4.54 -18.86
CA ASP A 437 -30.47 3.77 -19.93
C ASP A 437 -31.68 4.53 -20.52
N ASP A 438 -31.61 4.89 -21.79
CA ASP A 438 -32.66 5.64 -22.51
C ASP A 438 -32.94 5.12 -23.93
N GLY A 439 -32.32 4.00 -24.29
CA GLY A 439 -32.42 3.37 -25.61
C GLY A 439 -31.31 3.78 -26.58
N HIS A 440 -30.61 4.88 -26.30
CA HIS A 440 -29.33 5.22 -26.94
C HIS A 440 -28.17 4.64 -26.13
N PHE A 441 -28.20 4.85 -24.81
CA PHE A 441 -27.35 4.16 -23.84
C PHE A 441 -28.03 2.93 -23.26
N ALA A 442 -27.25 1.86 -23.04
CA ALA A 442 -27.68 0.64 -22.36
C ALA A 442 -26.57 0.08 -21.45
N GLY A 443 -26.94 -0.41 -20.27
CA GLY A 443 -25.99 -0.98 -19.31
C GLY A 443 -25.29 0.07 -18.45
N THR A 444 -25.87 1.27 -18.28
CA THR A 444 -25.24 2.37 -17.52
C THR A 444 -24.99 2.05 -16.04
N GLU A 445 -25.62 1.00 -15.52
CA GLU A 445 -25.44 0.48 -14.15
C GLU A 445 -24.80 -0.92 -14.13
N THR A 446 -24.10 -1.32 -15.20
CA THR A 446 -23.42 -2.61 -15.32
C THR A 446 -21.93 -2.44 -15.65
N ASP A 447 -21.18 -3.54 -15.68
CA ASP A 447 -19.76 -3.57 -16.05
C ASP A 447 -19.51 -3.22 -17.54
N THR A 448 -20.57 -3.14 -18.34
CA THR A 448 -20.50 -2.89 -19.78
C THR A 448 -21.50 -1.83 -20.21
N LEU A 449 -21.01 -0.71 -20.74
CA LEU A 449 -21.82 0.32 -21.39
C LEU A 449 -21.86 0.06 -22.89
N THR A 450 -23.06 0.06 -23.47
CA THR A 450 -23.26 0.04 -24.92
C THR A 450 -23.92 1.33 -25.39
N ILE A 451 -23.42 1.87 -26.50
CA ILE A 451 -24.01 2.98 -27.26
C ILE A 451 -24.45 2.40 -28.60
N ASP A 452 -25.74 2.49 -28.95
CA ASP A 452 -26.27 1.79 -30.13
C ASP A 452 -25.76 2.39 -31.46
N ALA A 453 -25.79 3.72 -31.58
CA ALA A 453 -25.33 4.44 -32.77
C ALA A 453 -24.67 5.77 -32.37
N VAL A 454 -23.34 5.80 -32.31
CA VAL A 454 -22.61 6.99 -31.82
C VAL A 454 -22.82 8.21 -32.71
N GLY A 455 -22.97 9.38 -32.11
CA GLY A 455 -23.03 10.68 -32.78
C GLY A 455 -22.03 11.67 -32.19
N ALA A 456 -21.89 12.85 -32.80
CA ALA A 456 -20.93 13.86 -32.35
C ALA A 456 -21.12 14.30 -30.87
N ALA A 457 -22.34 14.18 -30.34
CA ALA A 457 -22.65 14.48 -28.94
C ALA A 457 -22.17 13.40 -27.94
N ASP A 458 -21.80 12.22 -28.41
CA ASP A 458 -21.27 11.12 -27.60
C ASP A 458 -19.75 11.17 -27.47
N ALA A 459 -19.07 12.05 -28.22
CA ALA A 459 -17.62 12.20 -28.08
C ALA A 459 -17.29 12.81 -26.70
N GLY A 460 -16.38 12.17 -25.96
CA GLY A 460 -15.99 12.63 -24.63
C GLY A 460 -15.27 11.55 -23.82
N ALA A 461 -15.04 11.85 -22.55
CA ALA A 461 -14.42 10.95 -21.59
C ALA A 461 -15.49 10.11 -20.88
N TYR A 462 -15.41 8.79 -21.04
CA TYR A 462 -16.26 7.84 -20.32
C TYR A 462 -15.51 7.30 -19.10
N THR A 463 -16.09 7.53 -17.93
CA THR A 463 -15.63 6.94 -16.67
C THR A 463 -16.76 6.10 -16.07
N VAL A 464 -16.42 5.19 -15.17
CA VAL A 464 -17.39 4.44 -14.38
C VAL A 464 -17.04 4.54 -12.91
N VAL A 465 -18.04 4.88 -12.10
CA VAL A 465 -17.93 4.80 -10.65
C VAL A 465 -18.37 3.40 -10.24
N VAL A 466 -17.47 2.66 -9.62
CA VAL A 466 -17.71 1.34 -9.05
C VAL A 466 -17.87 1.49 -7.55
N THR A 467 -18.91 0.91 -6.96
CA THR A 467 -19.24 1.06 -5.55
C THR A 467 -19.64 -0.26 -4.91
N ASN A 468 -19.15 -0.51 -3.70
CA ASN A 468 -19.63 -1.55 -2.80
C ASN A 468 -19.90 -0.99 -1.40
N ASP A 469 -20.18 -1.87 -0.43
CA ASP A 469 -20.47 -1.47 0.95
C ASP A 469 -19.27 -0.82 1.67
N CYS A 470 -18.05 -1.06 1.17
CA CYS A 470 -16.81 -0.54 1.75
C CYS A 470 -16.44 0.84 1.19
N GLY A 471 -16.72 1.12 -0.08
CA GLY A 471 -16.42 2.41 -0.71
C GLY A 471 -16.70 2.47 -2.21
N SER A 472 -16.20 3.54 -2.84
CA SER A 472 -16.36 3.78 -4.28
C SER A 472 -15.06 4.24 -4.91
N VAL A 473 -14.79 3.77 -6.13
CA VAL A 473 -13.66 4.17 -6.97
C VAL A 473 -14.16 4.61 -8.34
N GLU A 474 -13.51 5.59 -8.95
CA GLU A 474 -13.78 6.01 -10.33
C GLU A 474 -12.66 5.53 -11.25
N SER A 475 -13.01 4.95 -12.39
CA SER A 475 -12.04 4.49 -13.39
C SER A 475 -11.28 5.65 -14.04
N ALA A 476 -10.14 5.35 -14.64
CA ALA A 476 -9.56 6.22 -15.66
C ALA A 476 -10.53 6.36 -16.85
N ALA A 477 -10.35 7.43 -17.62
CA ALA A 477 -11.23 7.75 -18.73
C ALA A 477 -10.93 6.93 -19.99
N GLY A 478 -11.95 6.22 -20.48
CA GLY A 478 -12.00 5.73 -21.86
C GLY A 478 -12.54 6.83 -22.77
N THR A 479 -11.69 7.40 -23.62
CA THR A 479 -12.09 8.49 -24.51
C THR A 479 -12.75 7.95 -25.78
N LEU A 480 -13.96 8.43 -26.09
CA LEU A 480 -14.60 8.21 -27.39
C LEU A 480 -14.29 9.39 -28.32
N THR A 481 -13.64 9.10 -29.44
CA THR A 481 -13.54 10.02 -30.57
C THR A 481 -14.55 9.59 -31.64
N VAL A 482 -15.50 10.47 -31.94
CA VAL A 482 -16.45 10.22 -33.04
C VAL A 482 -15.93 10.91 -34.29
N VAL A 483 -15.61 10.09 -35.28
CA VAL A 483 -15.31 10.54 -36.63
C VAL A 483 -16.66 10.73 -37.33
N PRO A 484 -16.90 11.88 -37.99
CA PRO A 484 -18.12 12.06 -38.77
C PRO A 484 -18.36 10.85 -39.67
N GLY A 485 -19.62 10.44 -39.74
CA GLY A 485 -20.07 9.52 -40.78
C GLY A 485 -19.57 10.03 -42.12
N CYS A 486 -19.16 9.12 -42.98
CA CYS A 486 -19.20 9.40 -44.41
C CYS A 486 -20.66 9.71 -44.66
N ASP A 487 -20.96 10.98 -44.88
CA ASP A 487 -22.28 11.33 -45.32
C ASP A 487 -22.46 10.70 -46.70
N ASP A 488 -23.21 9.60 -46.73
CA ASP A 488 -23.67 8.94 -47.95
C ASP A 488 -24.80 9.77 -48.60
N ASP A 489 -25.25 10.83 -47.91
CA ASP A 489 -26.13 11.83 -48.45
C ASP A 489 -25.35 13.07 -48.90
N ALA A 490 -25.97 13.86 -49.77
CA ALA A 490 -25.29 14.94 -50.48
C ALA A 490 -25.18 16.24 -49.65
N ASP A 491 -25.54 16.21 -48.35
CA ASP A 491 -25.60 17.33 -47.42
C ASP A 491 -24.35 17.43 -46.54
N PHE A 492 -23.19 17.65 -47.16
CA PHE A 492 -21.89 17.64 -46.49
C PHE A 492 -21.71 18.67 -45.35
N ASN A 493 -22.67 19.57 -45.15
CA ASN A 493 -22.65 20.54 -44.07
C ASN A 493 -23.72 20.28 -42.98
N ASP A 494 -24.50 19.19 -43.11
CA ASP A 494 -25.49 18.70 -42.15
C ASP A 494 -26.60 19.73 -41.83
N ASP A 495 -26.92 20.66 -42.74
CA ASP A 495 -27.97 21.69 -42.51
C ASP A 495 -29.39 21.24 -42.88
N GLY A 496 -29.52 20.03 -43.42
CA GLY A 496 -30.75 19.41 -43.88
C GLY A 496 -31.14 19.76 -45.31
N VAL A 497 -30.27 20.45 -46.08
CA VAL A 497 -30.55 20.94 -47.44
C VAL A 497 -29.34 20.78 -48.36
N VAL A 498 -29.46 19.90 -49.36
CA VAL A 498 -28.46 19.80 -50.44
C VAL A 498 -28.52 21.05 -51.34
N ASP A 499 -27.53 21.95 -51.24
CA ASP A 499 -27.50 23.20 -51.99
C ASP A 499 -26.11 23.59 -52.56
N GLY A 500 -25.91 24.87 -52.86
CA GLY A 500 -24.67 25.39 -53.43
C GLY A 500 -23.45 25.28 -52.52
N ASP A 501 -23.67 25.23 -51.21
CA ASP A 501 -22.60 25.19 -50.21
C ASP A 501 -22.00 23.77 -50.14
N ASP A 502 -22.80 22.71 -50.31
CA ASP A 502 -22.32 21.31 -50.42
C ASP A 502 -21.49 21.06 -51.68
N LEU A 503 -21.91 21.67 -52.80
CA LEU A 503 -21.12 21.61 -54.04
C LEU A 503 -19.74 22.26 -53.86
N GLY A 504 -19.67 23.34 -53.08
CA GLY A 504 -18.40 24.01 -52.76
C GLY A 504 -17.44 23.10 -52.00
N THR A 505 -17.98 22.32 -51.06
CA THR A 505 -17.23 21.34 -50.25
C THR A 505 -16.73 20.16 -51.10
N LEU A 506 -17.58 19.59 -51.97
CA LEU A 506 -17.20 18.51 -52.90
C LEU A 506 -16.06 18.95 -53.85
N LEU A 507 -16.19 20.13 -54.46
CA LEU A 507 -15.19 20.66 -55.38
C LEU A 507 -13.86 21.01 -54.68
N GLY A 508 -13.91 21.32 -53.38
CA GLY A 508 -12.72 21.58 -52.56
C GLY A 508 -11.88 20.33 -52.28
N ALA A 509 -12.50 19.14 -52.31
CA ALA A 509 -11.87 17.87 -52.02
C ALA A 509 -11.42 17.09 -53.28
N TRP A 510 -11.55 17.68 -54.47
CA TRP A 510 -11.33 17.01 -55.75
C TRP A 510 -9.96 16.33 -55.87
N GLY A 511 -9.95 15.02 -56.09
CA GLY A 511 -8.72 14.23 -56.19
C GLY A 511 -8.71 12.96 -55.33
N PRO A 512 -7.53 12.33 -55.18
CA PRO A 512 -7.40 11.05 -54.49
C PRO A 512 -7.62 11.20 -52.98
N CYS A 513 -8.30 10.22 -52.41
CA CYS A 513 -8.65 10.21 -51.00
C CYS A 513 -7.40 10.10 -50.08
N PRO A 514 -7.40 10.76 -48.91
CA PRO A 514 -6.39 10.53 -47.89
C PRO A 514 -6.39 9.05 -47.43
N PRO A 515 -5.25 8.53 -46.94
CA PRO A 515 -5.19 7.16 -46.43
C PRO A 515 -6.17 6.96 -45.25
N PRO A 516 -6.86 5.81 -45.16
CA PRO A 516 -7.94 5.60 -44.20
C PRO A 516 -7.47 5.60 -42.75
N ILE A 517 -8.29 6.15 -41.87
CA ILE A 517 -8.15 6.04 -40.42
C ILE A 517 -9.12 4.94 -39.97
N GLY A 518 -8.62 3.80 -39.49
CA GLY A 518 -9.43 2.68 -39.01
C GLY A 518 -9.96 1.71 -40.09
N SER A 519 -10.96 0.91 -39.72
CA SER A 519 -11.58 -0.13 -40.57
C SER A 519 -12.67 0.38 -41.53
N GLY A 520 -12.99 1.68 -41.48
CA GLY A 520 -14.02 2.33 -42.32
C GLY A 520 -13.43 2.90 -43.62
N LYS A 521 -13.98 2.47 -44.75
CA LYS A 521 -13.56 2.82 -46.11
C LYS A 521 -14.14 4.16 -46.60
N CYS A 522 -13.84 5.30 -45.98
CA CYS A 522 -14.58 6.50 -46.38
C CYS A 522 -13.77 7.74 -46.69
N CYS A 523 -14.11 8.28 -47.85
CA CYS A 523 -13.69 9.55 -48.40
C CYS A 523 -14.96 10.37 -48.64
N ILE A 524 -15.09 11.50 -47.94
CA ILE A 524 -16.28 12.36 -48.04
C ILE A 524 -16.39 12.85 -49.49
N GLY A 525 -17.50 12.55 -50.16
CA GLY A 525 -17.73 12.93 -51.55
C GLY A 525 -17.32 11.90 -52.62
N ASP A 526 -16.88 10.70 -52.23
CA ASP A 526 -16.66 9.54 -53.13
C ASP A 526 -17.90 8.62 -53.06
N PHE A 527 -18.93 8.94 -53.85
CA PHE A 527 -20.23 8.27 -53.87
C PHE A 527 -20.19 6.90 -54.54
N ASP A 528 -19.18 6.61 -55.36
CA ASP A 528 -19.03 5.32 -56.04
C ASP A 528 -17.95 4.40 -55.42
N SER A 529 -17.31 4.89 -54.34
CA SER A 529 -16.33 4.17 -53.52
C SER A 529 -15.10 3.70 -54.30
N ASP A 530 -14.66 4.46 -55.31
CA ASP A 530 -13.51 4.14 -56.14
C ASP A 530 -12.17 4.70 -55.59
N GLY A 531 -12.24 5.51 -54.54
CA GLY A 531 -11.11 6.12 -53.84
C GLY A 531 -10.67 7.46 -54.43
N VAL A 532 -11.46 8.08 -55.31
CA VAL A 532 -11.18 9.37 -55.94
C VAL A 532 -12.46 10.19 -56.01
N ILE A 533 -12.42 11.44 -55.53
CA ILE A 533 -13.53 12.39 -55.69
C ILE A 533 -13.44 12.99 -57.09
N ASP A 534 -14.36 12.62 -57.98
CA ASP A 534 -14.35 13.06 -59.38
C ASP A 534 -15.74 13.43 -59.97
N GLY A 535 -15.82 13.46 -61.30
CA GLY A 535 -17.04 13.85 -62.02
C GLY A 535 -18.17 12.83 -61.92
N SER A 536 -17.91 11.55 -61.59
CA SER A 536 -18.95 10.56 -61.31
C SER A 536 -19.71 10.94 -60.03
N ASP A 537 -18.97 11.32 -59.00
CA ASP A 537 -19.49 11.74 -57.70
C ASP A 537 -20.32 13.02 -57.78
N LEU A 538 -19.79 14.02 -58.50
CA LEU A 538 -20.52 15.25 -58.77
C LEU A 538 -21.86 14.96 -59.48
N GLY A 539 -21.90 13.97 -60.35
CA GLY A 539 -23.14 13.55 -61.02
C GLY A 539 -24.20 13.03 -60.06
N THR A 540 -23.78 12.35 -58.99
CA THR A 540 -24.66 11.84 -57.92
C THR A 540 -25.20 12.99 -57.07
N LEU A 541 -24.35 13.93 -56.65
CA LEU A 541 -24.74 15.12 -55.90
C LEU A 541 -25.76 15.98 -56.67
N LEU A 542 -25.46 16.30 -57.93
CA LEU A 542 -26.35 17.09 -58.79
C LEU A 542 -27.69 16.38 -59.08
N GLY A 543 -27.73 15.05 -58.95
CA GLY A 543 -28.95 14.25 -59.10
C GLY A 543 -29.90 14.36 -57.90
N GLN A 544 -29.38 14.76 -56.73
CA GLN A 544 -30.15 14.97 -55.50
C GLN A 544 -30.49 16.44 -55.25
N TRP A 545 -29.92 17.37 -56.04
CA TRP A 545 -30.28 18.79 -56.02
C TRP A 545 -31.75 19.03 -56.39
N GLY A 546 -32.51 19.59 -55.43
CA GLY A 546 -33.92 19.95 -55.56
C GLY A 546 -34.17 21.43 -55.41
#